data_AF-X1V7W3-F1
#
_entry.id   AF-X1V7W3-F1
#
_cell.length_a   1.000
_cell.length_b   1.000
_cell.length_c   1.000
_cell.angle_alpha   90.00
_cell.angle_beta   90.00
_cell.angle_gamma   90.00
#
_symmetry.space_group_name_H-M   'P 1'
#
loop_
_entity.id
_entity.type
_entity.pdbx_description
1 polymer ?
#
loop_
_entity_poly.entity_id
_entity_poly.type
_entity_poly.pdbx_seq_one_letter_code
_entity_poly.pdbx_strand_id
1 'polypeptide(L)'
;MKQYWWLYKGFEIRQNELGQNKVFFKDYPVDLESIARDNPTPVYVYNGERIEEKVAIVRRAFDTYYDGDVAINFAMKASHIPHVVRLLGQVGCGIDAASPNEARLGLRLGIPAEKVMFTGTSVSIRTLKNWCLLEFV
;
A
#
# COMPACT_ATOMS: atom_id res chain seq x y z
N MET A 1 -19.94 -23.24 -1.75
CA MET A 1 -19.30 -22.61 -2.92
C MET A 1 -17.79 -22.65 -2.72
N LYS A 2 -17.01 -23.15 -3.69
CA LYS A 2 -15.53 -23.10 -3.62
C LYS A 2 -15.08 -21.65 -3.80
N GLN A 3 -14.39 -21.10 -2.81
CA GLN A 3 -13.82 -19.75 -2.87
C GLN A 3 -12.34 -19.88 -3.23
N TYR A 4 -11.96 -19.35 -4.39
CA TYR A 4 -10.57 -19.36 -4.85
C TYR A 4 -9.82 -18.18 -4.25
N TRP A 5 -8.54 -18.38 -3.89
CA TRP A 5 -7.72 -17.32 -3.29
C TRP A 5 -7.48 -16.13 -4.23
N TRP A 6 -7.56 -16.35 -5.55
CA TRP A 6 -7.44 -15.30 -6.58
C TRP A 6 -8.78 -14.64 -6.95
N LEU A 7 -9.92 -15.19 -6.49
CA LEU A 7 -11.22 -14.64 -6.84
C LEU A 7 -11.49 -13.41 -5.97
N TYR A 8 -11.05 -12.25 -6.46
CA TYR A 8 -11.38 -10.97 -5.85
C TYR A 8 -12.79 -10.54 -6.25
N LYS A 9 -13.71 -10.49 -5.28
CA LYS A 9 -15.09 -10.02 -5.46
C LYS A 9 -15.23 -8.49 -5.56
N GLY A 10 -14.12 -7.76 -5.69
CA GLY A 10 -14.14 -6.29 -5.80
C GLY A 10 -14.08 -5.80 -7.24
N PHE A 11 -14.53 -6.62 -8.19
CA PHE A 11 -14.87 -6.19 -9.53
C PHE A 11 -16.37 -6.36 -9.75
N GLU A 12 -16.94 -5.46 -10.52
CA GLU A 12 -18.32 -5.53 -10.98
C GLU A 12 -18.39 -5.33 -12.49
N ILE A 13 -19.39 -5.93 -13.13
CA ILE A 13 -19.68 -5.74 -14.55
C ILE A 13 -20.99 -4.96 -14.62
N ARG A 14 -20.96 -3.80 -15.27
CA ARG A 14 -22.15 -2.97 -15.53
C ARG A 14 -22.27 -2.71 -17.01
N GLN A 15 -23.49 -2.51 -17.51
CA GLN A 15 -23.73 -2.12 -18.90
C GLN A 15 -23.68 -0.60 -19.03
N ASN A 16 -23.02 -0.11 -20.08
CA ASN A 16 -23.10 1.30 -20.46
C ASN A 16 -24.40 1.59 -21.24
N GLU A 17 -24.61 2.85 -21.62
CA GLU A 17 -25.77 3.31 -22.40
C GLU A 17 -25.95 2.58 -23.75
N LEU A 18 -24.86 2.00 -24.28
CA LEU A 18 -24.84 1.23 -25.53
C LEU A 18 -25.08 -0.28 -25.30
N GLY A 19 -25.39 -0.71 -24.07
CA GLY A 19 -25.58 -2.11 -23.72
C GLY A 19 -24.30 -2.95 -23.64
N GLN A 20 -23.12 -2.33 -23.69
CA GLN A 20 -21.83 -3.02 -23.63
C GLN A 20 -21.44 -3.29 -22.18
N ASN A 21 -20.97 -4.51 -21.90
CA ASN A 21 -20.42 -4.86 -20.59
C ASN A 21 -19.09 -4.14 -20.37
N LYS A 22 -18.96 -3.49 -19.21
CA LYS A 22 -17.77 -2.78 -18.77
C LYS A 22 -17.36 -3.27 -17.38
N VAL A 23 -16.05 -3.38 -17.15
CA VAL A 23 -15.48 -3.83 -15.88
C VAL A 23 -15.14 -2.62 -15.01
N PHE A 24 -15.56 -2.65 -13.75
CA PHE A 24 -15.28 -1.63 -12.76
C PHE A 24 -14.65 -2.26 -11.53
N PHE A 25 -13.90 -1.48 -10.75
CA PHE A 25 -13.80 -1.78 -9.34
C PHE A 25 -15.19 -1.64 -8.72
N LYS A 26 -15.52 -2.54 -7.80
CA LYS A 26 -16.79 -2.51 -7.10
C LYS A 26 -16.99 -1.13 -6.48
N ASP A 27 -18.18 -0.55 -6.65
CA ASP A 27 -18.57 0.77 -6.13
C ASP A 27 -17.75 1.97 -6.68
N TYR A 28 -16.87 1.75 -7.67
CA TYR A 28 -16.10 2.81 -8.32
C TYR A 28 -16.79 3.31 -9.60
N PRO A 29 -16.89 4.63 -9.85
CA PRO A 29 -17.73 5.16 -10.92
C PRO A 29 -17.14 5.02 -12.34
N VAL A 30 -15.83 4.79 -12.48
CA VAL A 30 -15.15 4.78 -13.79
C VAL A 30 -14.76 3.36 -14.19
N ASP A 31 -15.04 2.96 -15.43
CA ASP A 31 -14.67 1.63 -15.93
C ASP A 31 -13.16 1.54 -16.22
N LEU A 32 -12.61 0.35 -16.03
CA LEU A 32 -11.18 0.10 -16.18
C LEU A 32 -10.69 0.25 -17.62
N GLU A 33 -11.57 0.02 -18.62
CA GLU A 33 -11.22 0.19 -20.03
C GLU A 33 -11.07 1.67 -20.38
N SER A 34 -11.93 2.55 -19.85
CA SER A 34 -11.79 3.99 -19.98
C SER A 34 -10.50 4.49 -19.34
N ILE A 35 -10.15 4.01 -18.14
CA ILE A 35 -8.85 4.35 -17.52
C ILE A 35 -7.68 3.94 -18.43
N ALA A 36 -7.73 2.74 -19.01
CA ALA A 36 -6.68 2.27 -19.91
C ALA A 36 -6.62 3.04 -21.23
N ARG A 37 -7.76 3.48 -21.76
CA ARG A 37 -7.83 4.30 -22.98
C ARG A 37 -7.30 5.72 -22.75
N ASP A 38 -7.63 6.31 -21.60
CA ASP A 38 -7.37 7.71 -21.30
C ASP A 38 -5.95 7.94 -20.72
N ASN A 39 -5.14 6.87 -20.60
CA ASN A 39 -3.76 6.91 -20.10
C ASN A 39 -2.78 6.11 -20.99
N PRO A 40 -1.49 6.45 -21.05
CA PRO A 40 -0.48 5.61 -21.71
C PRO A 40 -0.43 4.20 -21.11
N THR A 41 -0.35 3.18 -21.96
CA THR A 41 -0.34 1.77 -21.52
C THR A 41 1.07 1.17 -21.58
N PRO A 42 1.43 0.26 -20.65
CA PRO A 42 0.58 -0.33 -19.60
C PRO A 42 0.27 0.62 -18.43
N VAL A 43 -0.97 0.58 -17.94
CA VAL A 43 -1.42 1.31 -16.74
C VAL A 43 -1.67 0.34 -15.58
N TYR A 44 -1.21 0.70 -14.39
CA TYR A 44 -1.47 -0.05 -13.16
C TYR A 44 -2.46 0.73 -12.30
N VAL A 45 -3.60 0.12 -12.00
CA VAL A 45 -4.65 0.74 -11.18
C VAL A 45 -4.75 0.00 -9.85
N TYR A 46 -4.60 0.75 -8.75
CA TYR A 46 -4.67 0.22 -7.40
C TYR A 46 -6.00 0.62 -6.75
N ASN A 47 -6.60 -0.30 -5.99
CA ASN A 47 -7.79 -0.02 -5.19
C ASN A 47 -7.35 0.35 -3.76
N GLY A 48 -7.50 1.62 -3.40
CA GLY A 48 -7.13 2.15 -2.08
C GLY A 48 -7.94 1.55 -0.94
N GLU A 49 -9.27 1.52 -1.08
CA GLU A 49 -10.18 0.94 -0.07
C GLU A 49 -9.80 -0.52 0.26
N ARG A 50 -9.37 -1.27 -0.76
CA ARG A 50 -8.89 -2.64 -0.58
C ARG A 50 -7.62 -2.71 0.28
N ILE A 51 -6.70 -1.76 0.12
CA ILE A 51 -5.49 -1.69 0.94
C ILE A 51 -5.88 -1.45 2.40
N GLU A 52 -6.78 -0.51 2.66
CA GLU A 52 -7.29 -0.20 4.00
C GLU A 52 -8.02 -1.40 4.62
N GLU A 53 -8.88 -2.06 3.86
CA GLU A 53 -9.60 -3.28 4.29
C GLU A 53 -8.61 -4.39 4.68
N LYS A 54 -7.53 -4.56 3.91
CA LYS A 54 -6.49 -5.55 4.23
C LYS A 54 -5.76 -5.22 5.52
N VAL A 55 -5.41 -3.95 5.75
CA VAL A 55 -4.81 -3.52 7.02
C VAL A 55 -5.77 -3.81 8.18
N ALA A 56 -7.05 -3.49 8.02
CA ALA A 56 -8.06 -3.72 9.05
C ALA A 56 -8.26 -5.22 9.36
N ILE A 57 -8.21 -6.10 8.34
CA ILE A 57 -8.25 -7.55 8.53
C ILE A 57 -7.07 -8.03 9.37
N VAL A 58 -5.86 -7.56 9.06
CA VAL A 58 -4.66 -7.94 9.83
C VAL A 58 -4.78 -7.47 11.27
N ARG A 59 -5.17 -6.22 11.51
CA ARG A 59 -5.38 -5.70 12.88
C ARG A 59 -6.36 -6.55 13.69
N ARG A 60 -7.57 -6.78 13.15
CA ARG A 60 -8.60 -7.57 13.83
C ARG A 60 -8.14 -8.99 14.16
N ALA A 61 -7.31 -9.59 13.30
CA ALA A 61 -6.77 -10.93 13.56
C ALA A 61 -5.88 -10.96 14.81
N PHE A 62 -5.13 -9.90 15.08
CA PHE A 62 -4.36 -9.77 16.32
C PHE A 62 -5.22 -9.38 17.51
N ASP A 63 -6.14 -8.42 17.36
CA ASP A 63 -7.05 -7.97 18.43
C ASP A 63 -7.90 -9.13 19.01
N THR A 64 -8.09 -10.20 18.23
CA THR A 64 -8.83 -11.39 18.67
C THR A 64 -8.07 -12.24 19.70
N TYR A 65 -6.74 -12.21 19.68
CA TYR A 65 -5.88 -13.14 20.44
C TYR A 65 -4.78 -12.45 21.25
N TYR A 66 -4.62 -11.14 21.14
CA TYR A 66 -3.57 -10.37 21.79
C TYR A 66 -4.11 -9.01 22.27
N ASP A 67 -4.02 -8.77 23.58
CA ASP A 67 -4.54 -7.55 24.23
C ASP A 67 -3.55 -6.37 24.20
N GLY A 68 -2.38 -6.55 23.57
CA GLY A 68 -1.37 -5.48 23.44
C GLY A 68 -1.44 -4.76 22.11
N ASP A 69 -0.70 -3.65 22.01
CA ASP A 69 -0.62 -2.88 20.78
C ASP A 69 0.20 -3.60 19.70
N VAL A 70 -0.37 -3.72 18.49
CA VAL A 70 0.32 -4.30 17.34
C VAL A 70 0.73 -3.21 16.35
N ALA A 71 2.04 -3.06 16.18
CA ALA A 71 2.61 -2.24 15.11
C ALA A 71 2.60 -3.01 13.78
N ILE A 72 1.89 -2.48 12.78
CA ILE A 72 1.92 -3.00 11.41
C ILE A 72 2.87 -2.15 10.59
N ASN A 73 3.98 -2.74 10.15
CA ASN A 73 4.97 -2.10 9.28
C ASN A 73 4.91 -2.72 7.88
N PHE A 74 4.63 -1.88 6.87
CA PHE A 74 4.55 -2.35 5.50
C PHE A 74 5.93 -2.52 4.86
N ALA A 75 6.21 -3.70 4.31
CA ALA A 75 7.48 -3.98 3.65
C ALA A 75 7.60 -3.22 2.32
N MET A 76 8.47 -2.22 2.26
CA MET A 76 8.66 -1.32 1.11
C MET A 76 9.09 -2.04 -0.17
N LYS A 77 9.76 -3.20 -0.02
CA LYS A 77 10.10 -4.10 -1.15
C LYS A 77 8.88 -4.64 -1.90
N ALA A 78 7.69 -4.64 -1.29
CA ALA A 78 6.45 -5.06 -1.96
C ALA A 78 5.88 -3.95 -2.85
N SER A 79 5.98 -2.68 -2.44
CA SER A 79 5.62 -1.52 -3.26
C SER A 79 6.20 -0.23 -2.66
N HIS A 80 6.87 0.57 -3.48
CA HIS A 80 7.37 1.89 -3.10
C HIS A 80 6.55 3.02 -3.77
N ILE A 81 5.35 2.72 -4.27
CA ILE A 81 4.48 3.71 -4.90
C ILE A 81 4.07 4.75 -3.84
N PRO A 82 4.37 6.06 -4.03
CA PRO A 82 4.17 7.07 -3.00
C PRO A 82 2.73 7.14 -2.46
N HIS A 83 1.73 6.99 -3.32
CA HIS A 83 0.32 7.02 -2.92
C HIS A 83 -0.06 5.83 -2.02
N VAL A 84 0.50 4.64 -2.28
CA VAL A 84 0.27 3.44 -1.45
C VAL A 84 0.92 3.63 -0.07
N VAL A 85 2.15 4.11 -0.04
CA VAL A 85 2.90 4.35 1.20
C VAL A 85 2.22 5.43 2.05
N ARG A 86 1.77 6.51 1.43
CA ARG A 86 1.02 7.58 2.10
C ARG A 86 -0.30 7.06 2.68
N LEU A 87 -1.07 6.28 1.91
CA LEU A 87 -2.33 5.68 2.36
C LEU A 87 -2.11 4.77 3.58
N LEU A 88 -1.08 3.91 3.54
CA LEU A 88 -0.72 3.04 4.66
C LEU A 88 -0.36 3.86 5.92
N GLY A 89 0.36 4.96 5.76
CA GLY A 89 0.63 5.92 6.83
C GLY A 89 -0.64 6.52 7.43
N GLN A 90 -1.58 6.96 6.58
CA GLN A 90 -2.85 7.55 7.00
C GLN A 90 -3.72 6.57 7.80
N VAL A 91 -3.70 5.28 7.48
CA VAL A 91 -4.36 4.25 8.29
C VAL A 91 -3.54 3.80 9.50
N GLY A 92 -2.39 4.42 9.77
CA GLY A 92 -1.59 4.26 10.99
C GLY A 92 -0.49 3.21 10.94
N CYS A 93 -0.22 2.61 9.77
CA CYS A 93 0.90 1.70 9.59
C CYS A 93 2.25 2.45 9.58
N GLY A 94 3.30 1.76 9.99
CA GLY A 94 4.68 2.15 9.70
C GLY A 94 5.19 1.52 8.41
N ILE A 95 6.50 1.62 8.20
CA ILE A 95 7.19 0.98 7.07
C ILE A 95 8.37 0.13 7.55
N ASP A 96 8.63 -0.95 6.82
CA ASP A 96 9.84 -1.74 6.88
C ASP A 96 10.66 -1.46 5.62
N ALA A 97 11.75 -0.71 5.79
CA ALA A 97 12.64 -0.24 4.74
C ALA A 97 13.92 -1.09 4.71
N ALA A 98 14.28 -1.56 3.51
CA ALA A 98 15.51 -2.29 3.26
C ALA A 98 16.65 -1.37 2.77
N SER A 99 16.34 -0.12 2.42
CA SER A 99 17.32 0.89 1.97
C SER A 99 17.06 2.28 2.56
N PRO A 100 18.09 3.13 2.70
CA PRO A 100 17.91 4.49 3.21
C PRO A 100 16.97 5.33 2.36
N ASN A 101 16.88 5.05 1.05
CA ASN A 101 15.99 5.78 0.15
C ASN A 101 14.51 5.44 0.38
N GLU A 102 14.18 4.18 0.70
CA GLU A 102 12.83 3.79 1.09
C GLU A 102 12.43 4.44 2.42
N ALA A 103 13.36 4.45 3.38
CA ALA A 103 13.13 5.08 4.67
C ALA A 103 12.93 6.60 4.52
N ARG A 104 13.76 7.27 3.71
CA ARG A 104 13.57 8.69 3.31
C ARG A 104 12.27 8.94 2.57
N LEU A 105 11.82 8.00 1.73
CA LEU A 105 10.55 8.11 1.04
C LEU A 105 9.39 8.11 2.04
N GLY A 106 9.38 7.17 3.00
CA GLY A 106 8.37 7.13 4.05
C GLY A 106 8.30 8.43 4.85
N LEU A 107 9.43 8.94 5.31
CA LEU A 107 9.52 10.20 6.06
C LEU A 107 8.97 11.38 5.25
N ARG A 108 9.37 11.52 3.99
CA ARG A 108 8.86 12.58 3.10
C ARG A 108 7.36 12.48 2.84
N LEU A 109 6.77 11.29 2.98
CA LEU A 109 5.33 11.06 2.85
C LEU A 109 4.58 11.20 4.17
N GLY A 110 5.26 11.59 5.26
CA GLY A 110 4.66 11.86 6.55
C GLY A 110 4.56 10.65 7.48
N ILE A 111 5.28 9.55 7.20
CA ILE A 111 5.40 8.46 8.16
C ILE A 111 6.26 8.96 9.35
N PRO A 112 5.78 8.88 10.60
CA PRO A 112 6.57 9.26 11.77
C PRO A 112 7.86 8.44 11.86
N ALA A 113 8.96 9.08 12.27
CA ALA A 113 10.27 8.43 12.30
C ALA A 113 10.30 7.19 13.21
N GLU A 114 9.58 7.22 14.32
CA GLU A 114 9.41 6.10 15.25
C GLU A 114 8.66 4.90 14.65
N LYS A 115 7.97 5.09 13.50
CA LYS A 115 7.29 4.06 12.73
C LYS A 115 8.09 3.62 11.49
N VAL A 116 9.33 4.05 11.34
CA VAL A 116 10.23 3.61 10.26
C VAL A 116 11.18 2.55 10.81
N MET A 117 10.93 1.30 10.45
CA MET A 117 11.83 0.18 10.73
C MET A 117 12.83 0.03 9.59
N PHE A 118 14.12 -0.12 9.93
CA PHE A 118 15.18 -0.33 8.95
C PHE A 118 15.79 -1.73 9.09
N THR A 119 15.66 -2.57 8.07
CA THR A 119 16.07 -4.00 8.09
C THR A 119 17.18 -4.34 7.08
N GLY A 120 17.81 -3.33 6.48
CA GLY A 120 18.90 -3.54 5.51
C GLY A 120 20.14 -4.19 6.12
N THR A 121 20.56 -5.35 5.61
CA THR A 121 21.67 -6.15 6.15
C THR A 121 23.05 -5.81 5.58
N SER A 122 23.11 -5.29 4.34
CA SER A 122 24.37 -5.04 3.60
C SER A 122 24.61 -3.55 3.36
N VAL A 123 24.51 -2.75 4.41
CA VAL A 123 24.55 -1.29 4.34
C VAL A 123 25.92 -0.80 4.80
N SER A 124 26.63 -0.04 3.95
CA SER A 124 27.96 0.45 4.29
C SER A 124 27.92 1.36 5.54
N ILE A 125 28.98 1.35 6.34
CA ILE A 125 29.08 2.24 7.51
C ILE A 125 28.94 3.72 7.13
N ARG A 126 29.44 4.11 5.95
CA ARG A 126 29.28 5.47 5.42
C ARG A 126 27.80 5.78 5.19
N THR A 127 27.06 4.85 4.61
CA THR A 127 25.63 4.97 4.36
C THR A 127 24.84 5.04 5.67
N LEU A 128 25.17 4.21 6.66
CA LEU A 128 24.55 4.24 7.98
C LEU A 128 24.83 5.55 8.73
N LYS A 129 26.07 6.05 8.69
CA LYS A 129 26.41 7.36 9.27
C LYS A 129 25.60 8.47 8.60
N ASN A 130 25.54 8.49 7.27
CA ASN A 130 24.72 9.44 6.53
C ASN A 130 23.22 9.28 6.79
N TRP A 131 22.77 8.12 7.28
CA TRP A 131 21.38 7.90 7.68
C TRP A 131 21.12 8.43 9.10
N CYS A 132 21.96 8.09 10.07
CA CYS A 132 21.82 8.52 11.47
C CYS A 132 22.13 10.01 11.69
N LEU A 133 22.98 10.62 10.85
CA LEU A 133 23.36 12.04 10.94
C LEU A 133 22.38 12.97 10.21
N LEU A 134 21.39 12.43 9.49
CA LEU A 134 20.32 13.26 8.99
C LEU A 134 19.44 13.64 10.17
N GLU A 135 19.62 14.86 10.66
CA GLU A 135 18.58 15.54 11.41
C GLU A 135 17.32 15.50 10.54
N PHE A 136 16.34 14.73 10.98
CA PHE A 136 15.02 14.68 10.37
C PHE A 136 14.44 16.08 10.54
N VAL A 137 14.48 16.86 9.45
CA VAL A 137 14.00 18.26 9.35
C VAL A 137 12.61 18.41 9.95
#